data_AF-A0A6G3TZ72-F1
#
_entry.id   AF-A0A6G3TZ72-F1
#
_cell.length_a   1.000
_cell.length_b   1.000
_cell.length_c   1.000
_cell.angle_alpha   90.00
_cell.angle_beta   90.00
_cell.angle_gamma   90.00
#
_symmetry.space_group_name_H-M   'P 1'
#
loop_
_entity.id
_entity.type
_entity.pdbx_description
1 polymer ?
#
loop_
_entity_poly.entity_id
_entity_poly.type
_entity_poly.pdbx_seq_one_letter_code
_entity_poly.pdbx_strand_id
1 'polypeptide(L)'
;MPTPSLLRTVLTPTAVFRLALGWGAFLATVLAAPVLSGPLTAPVLWTVLAGIVAVIVVCAFGVVGQAEHLARRLGDPYGTLVLTLSIVLIEVVLIAAVMLGPGEHATIARDSVMAVSMIILNLVVGTALLVGGLRHADLRPNRTGVSAYLALLVVLLAVAFAFPGLIGSGGAYRPGQAVALAALTVVLYGFFLVRQTGAQRADFQEVRPSPAAAAPQPRDPGAEPGPA
;
A
#
# COMPACT_ATOMS: atom_id res chain seq x y z
N MET A 1 -28.12 11.07 25.53
CA MET A 1 -28.68 9.92 24.77
C MET A 1 -27.62 9.47 23.78
N PRO A 2 -27.09 8.23 23.85
CA PRO A 2 -26.03 7.80 22.95
C PRO A 2 -26.59 7.59 21.54
N THR A 3 -25.86 8.08 20.55
CA THR A 3 -26.17 8.16 19.11
C THR A 3 -26.29 6.77 18.45
N PRO A 4 -27.49 6.30 18.06
CA PRO A 4 -27.66 4.97 17.44
C PRO A 4 -27.18 4.88 15.97
N SER A 5 -26.59 5.93 15.38
CA SER A 5 -26.38 6.05 13.93
C SER A 5 -24.98 5.66 13.42
N LEU A 6 -23.93 5.75 14.25
CA LEU A 6 -22.56 5.45 13.80
C LEU A 6 -22.23 3.95 13.83
N LEU A 7 -22.67 3.24 14.88
CA LEU A 7 -22.44 1.80 15.03
C LEU A 7 -23.06 0.97 13.90
N ARG A 8 -24.30 1.26 13.48
CA ARG A 8 -24.95 0.57 12.34
C ARG A 8 -24.30 0.89 10.99
N THR A 9 -23.63 2.03 10.88
CA THR A 9 -22.97 2.43 9.63
C THR A 9 -21.64 1.69 9.42
N VAL A 10 -20.95 1.34 10.51
CA VAL A 10 -19.65 0.65 10.47
C VAL A 10 -19.79 -0.86 10.63
N LEU A 11 -20.71 -1.33 11.49
CA LEU A 11 -21.01 -2.75 11.67
C LEU A 11 -22.05 -3.22 10.66
N THR A 12 -21.69 -3.22 9.39
CA THR A 12 -22.52 -3.88 8.37
C THR A 12 -22.59 -5.39 8.65
N PRO A 13 -23.67 -6.08 8.25
CA PRO A 13 -23.78 -7.53 8.40
C PRO A 13 -22.57 -8.28 7.80
N THR A 14 -22.02 -7.76 6.71
CA THR A 14 -20.81 -8.27 6.06
C THR A 14 -19.54 -8.05 6.89
N ALA A 15 -19.42 -6.92 7.61
CA ALA A 15 -18.30 -6.66 8.50
C ALA A 15 -18.34 -7.59 9.72
N VAL A 16 -19.54 -7.77 10.31
CA VAL A 16 -19.74 -8.71 11.44
C VAL A 16 -19.44 -10.14 11.01
N PHE A 17 -19.91 -10.56 9.82
CA PHE A 17 -19.59 -11.89 9.28
C PHE A 17 -18.08 -12.11 9.10
N ARG A 18 -17.37 -11.16 8.49
CA ARG A 18 -15.91 -11.25 8.30
C ARG A 18 -15.16 -11.28 9.63
N LEU A 19 -15.59 -10.49 10.61
CA LEU A 19 -15.01 -10.48 11.95
C LEU A 19 -15.23 -11.82 12.65
N ALA A 20 -16.46 -12.36 12.60
CA ALA A 20 -16.78 -13.67 13.15
C ALA A 20 -16.02 -14.80 12.44
N LEU A 21 -15.86 -14.72 11.11
CA LEU A 21 -15.06 -15.66 10.34
C LEU A 21 -13.58 -15.63 10.76
N GLY A 22 -12.99 -14.43 10.88
CA GLY A 22 -11.59 -14.28 11.28
C GLY A 22 -11.32 -14.79 12.70
N TRP A 23 -12.11 -14.34 13.69
CA TRP A 23 -11.98 -14.80 15.07
C TRP A 23 -12.34 -16.27 15.24
N GLY A 24 -13.36 -16.74 14.52
CA GLY A 24 -13.77 -18.15 14.52
C GLY A 24 -12.69 -19.06 13.94
N ALA A 25 -12.07 -18.67 12.82
CA ALA A 25 -10.94 -19.41 12.24
C ALA A 25 -9.73 -19.40 13.17
N PHE A 26 -9.39 -18.25 13.77
CA PHE A 26 -8.33 -18.17 14.78
C PHE A 26 -8.59 -19.12 15.95
N LEU A 27 -9.78 -19.07 16.55
CA LEU A 27 -10.15 -19.96 17.65
C LEU A 27 -10.12 -21.43 17.21
N ALA A 28 -10.61 -21.75 16.02
CA ALA A 28 -10.56 -23.11 15.47
C ALA A 28 -9.11 -23.60 15.33
N THR A 29 -8.18 -22.76 14.84
CA THR A 29 -6.75 -23.12 14.75
C THR A 29 -6.11 -23.32 16.11
N VAL A 30 -6.47 -22.51 17.12
CA VAL A 30 -5.97 -22.66 18.49
C VAL A 30 -6.49 -23.96 19.11
N LEU A 31 -7.77 -24.28 18.95
CA LEU A 31 -8.37 -25.52 19.46
C LEU A 31 -7.84 -26.76 18.74
N ALA A 32 -7.55 -26.64 17.44
CA ALA A 32 -7.01 -27.73 16.63
C ALA A 32 -5.48 -27.85 16.73
N ALA A 33 -4.79 -26.91 17.38
CA ALA A 33 -3.33 -26.91 17.56
C ALA A 33 -2.71 -28.26 17.99
N PRO A 34 -3.24 -29.00 19.00
CA PRO A 34 -2.67 -30.29 19.39
C PRO A 34 -2.77 -31.34 18.28
N VAL A 35 -3.81 -31.29 17.45
CA VAL A 35 -3.99 -32.17 16.29
C VAL A 35 -3.08 -31.74 15.14
N LEU A 36 -2.95 -30.43 14.91
CA LEU A 36 -2.11 -29.86 13.85
C LEU A 36 -0.61 -30.04 14.12
N SER A 37 -0.20 -30.19 15.39
CA SER A 37 1.20 -30.45 15.77
C SER A 37 1.65 -31.90 15.54
N GLY A 38 0.73 -32.82 15.22
CA GLY A 38 1.05 -34.20 14.89
C GLY A 38 1.56 -34.37 13.45
N PRO A 39 2.02 -35.58 13.08
CA PRO A 39 2.39 -35.88 11.70
C PRO A 39 1.15 -35.83 10.79
N LEU A 40 0.98 -34.72 10.08
CA LEU A 40 -0.08 -34.53 9.09
C LEU A 40 0.38 -35.04 7.72
N THR A 41 -0.56 -35.60 6.94
CA THR A 41 -0.30 -35.91 5.53
C THR A 41 -0.23 -34.62 4.71
N ALA A 42 0.62 -34.61 3.67
CA ALA A 42 0.76 -33.48 2.75
C ALA A 42 -0.58 -32.87 2.26
N PRO A 43 -1.60 -33.65 1.83
CA PRO A 43 -2.88 -33.07 1.38
C PRO A 43 -3.62 -32.33 2.50
N VAL A 44 -3.55 -32.79 3.75
CA VAL A 44 -4.18 -32.11 4.89
C VAL A 44 -3.49 -30.77 5.16
N LEU A 45 -2.16 -30.75 5.13
CA LEU A 45 -1.39 -29.51 5.31
C LEU A 45 -1.75 -28.45 4.25
N TRP A 46 -1.79 -28.84 2.97
CA TRP A 46 -2.18 -27.93 1.89
C TRP A 46 -3.61 -27.41 2.05
N THR A 47 -4.53 -28.26 2.51
CA THR A 47 -5.93 -27.88 2.73
C THR A 47 -6.06 -26.88 3.88
N VAL A 48 -5.36 -27.12 4.99
CA VAL A 48 -5.32 -26.20 6.14
C VAL A 48 -4.70 -24.86 5.74
N LEU A 49 -3.56 -24.89 5.04
CA LEU A 49 -2.92 -23.69 4.53
C LEU A 49 -3.84 -22.89 3.60
N ALA A 50 -4.46 -23.55 2.63
CA ALA A 50 -5.41 -22.92 1.71
C ALA A 50 -6.59 -22.29 2.46
N GLY A 51 -7.10 -22.97 3.50
CA GLY A 51 -8.16 -22.44 4.37
C GLY A 51 -7.74 -21.19 5.12
N ILE A 52 -6.55 -21.19 5.74
CA ILE A 52 -5.99 -20.02 6.45
C ILE A 52 -5.81 -18.85 5.47
N VAL A 53 -5.20 -19.10 4.32
CA VAL A 53 -5.00 -18.08 3.27
C VAL A 53 -6.33 -17.52 2.80
N ALA A 54 -7.33 -18.36 2.55
CA ALA A 54 -8.67 -17.92 2.13
C ALA A 54 -9.33 -17.01 3.18
N VAL A 55 -9.24 -17.35 4.46
CA VAL A 55 -9.77 -16.50 5.54
C VAL A 55 -9.04 -15.16 5.60
N ILE A 56 -7.70 -15.17 5.51
CA ILE A 56 -6.89 -13.94 5.48
C ILE A 56 -7.31 -13.05 4.31
N VAL A 57 -7.46 -13.62 3.11
CA VAL A 57 -7.87 -12.89 1.91
C VAL A 57 -9.27 -12.26 2.10
N VAL A 58 -10.24 -13.02 2.60
CA VAL A 58 -11.60 -12.51 2.86
C VAL A 58 -11.60 -11.38 3.88
N CYS A 59 -10.78 -11.48 4.93
CA CYS A 59 -10.64 -10.44 5.95
C CYS A 59 -9.93 -9.20 5.40
N ALA A 60 -8.83 -9.37 4.66
CA ALA A 60 -8.06 -8.29 4.06
C ALA A 60 -8.89 -7.45 3.09
N PHE A 61 -9.65 -8.08 2.18
CA PHE A 61 -10.60 -7.36 1.32
C PHE A 61 -11.69 -6.63 2.13
N GLY A 62 -12.03 -7.14 3.32
CA GLY A 62 -12.89 -6.43 4.26
C GLY A 62 -12.31 -5.12 4.76
N VAL A 63 -11.05 -5.15 5.20
CA VAL A 63 -10.33 -3.95 5.65
C VAL A 63 -10.19 -2.95 4.50
N VAL A 64 -9.79 -3.41 3.30
CA VAL A 64 -9.66 -2.54 2.12
C VAL A 64 -10.97 -1.85 1.78
N GLY A 65 -12.11 -2.56 1.77
CA GLY A 65 -13.41 -1.95 1.51
C GLY A 65 -13.81 -0.88 2.54
N GLN A 66 -13.44 -1.06 3.81
CA GLN A 66 -13.65 -0.04 4.84
C GLN A 66 -12.71 1.16 4.65
N ALA A 67 -11.45 0.90 4.31
CA ALA A 67 -10.47 1.93 4.01
C ALA A 67 -10.89 2.78 2.80
N GLU A 68 -11.43 2.16 1.74
CA GLU A 68 -11.99 2.88 0.58
C GLU A 68 -13.18 3.76 0.96
N HIS A 69 -14.09 3.27 1.79
CA HIS A 69 -15.24 4.05 2.23
C HIS A 69 -14.82 5.24 3.07
N LEU A 70 -13.85 5.05 3.96
CA LEU A 70 -13.25 6.11 4.74
C LEU A 70 -12.51 7.10 3.83
N ALA A 71 -11.75 6.60 2.84
CA ALA A 71 -11.01 7.41 1.89
C ALA A 71 -11.91 8.34 1.09
N ARG A 72 -13.05 7.84 0.60
CA ARG A 72 -14.06 8.65 -0.10
C ARG A 72 -14.63 9.76 0.77
N ARG A 73 -14.76 9.53 2.08
CA ARG A 73 -15.26 10.55 3.02
C ARG A 73 -14.23 11.61 3.36
N LEU A 74 -12.94 11.24 3.41
CA LEU A 74 -11.86 12.17 3.75
C LEU A 74 -11.45 13.03 2.55
N GLY A 75 -11.57 12.50 1.32
CA GLY A 75 -11.10 13.19 0.11
C GLY A 75 -9.57 13.36 0.07
N ASP A 76 -9.04 13.89 -1.02
CA ASP A 76 -7.59 14.01 -1.19
C ASP A 76 -6.98 15.18 -0.40
N PRO A 77 -5.79 15.01 0.20
CA PRO A 77 -4.87 13.86 0.09
C PRO A 77 -5.06 12.75 1.13
N TYR A 78 -5.89 12.98 2.17
CA TYR A 78 -6.01 12.07 3.30
C TYR A 78 -6.66 10.73 2.94
N GLY A 79 -7.60 10.73 1.99
CA GLY A 79 -8.25 9.51 1.54
C GLY A 79 -7.28 8.56 0.87
N THR A 80 -6.46 9.07 -0.05
CA THR A 80 -5.37 8.30 -0.68
C THR A 80 -4.41 7.74 0.38
N LEU A 81 -4.03 8.53 1.40
CA LEU A 81 -3.17 8.08 2.49
C LEU A 81 -3.78 6.96 3.35
N VAL A 82 -5.05 7.10 3.73
CA VAL A 82 -5.75 6.07 4.52
C VAL A 82 -5.82 4.76 3.73
N LEU A 83 -6.10 4.83 2.43
CA LEU A 83 -6.18 3.65 1.58
C LEU A 83 -4.82 2.95 1.48
N THR A 84 -3.75 3.69 1.16
CA THR A 84 -2.41 3.12 1.01
C THR A 84 -1.86 2.57 2.33
N LEU A 85 -2.02 3.33 3.43
CA LEU A 85 -1.58 2.89 4.75
C LEU A 85 -2.34 1.64 5.23
N SER A 86 -3.62 1.50 4.89
CA SER A 86 -4.40 0.31 5.25
C SER A 86 -3.86 -0.95 4.57
N ILE A 87 -3.52 -0.88 3.29
CA ILE A 87 -2.95 -2.02 2.54
C ILE A 87 -1.57 -2.38 3.11
N VAL A 88 -0.70 -1.37 3.30
CA VAL A 88 0.65 -1.59 3.87
C VAL A 88 0.58 -2.13 5.29
N LEU A 89 -0.38 -1.69 6.10
CA LEU A 89 -0.55 -2.20 7.47
C LEU A 89 -0.92 -3.69 7.48
N ILE A 90 -1.81 -4.13 6.58
CA ILE A 90 -2.13 -5.56 6.44
C ILE A 90 -0.86 -6.35 6.12
N GLU A 91 -0.05 -5.87 5.18
CA GLU A 91 1.22 -6.51 4.80
C GLU A 91 2.19 -6.59 5.99
N VAL A 92 2.42 -5.48 6.69
CA VAL A 92 3.33 -5.45 7.86
C VAL A 92 2.87 -6.38 8.96
N VAL A 93 1.56 -6.44 9.25
CA VAL A 93 1.00 -7.35 10.25
C VAL A 93 1.18 -8.81 9.85
N LEU A 94 0.99 -9.15 8.57
CA LEU A 94 1.19 -10.52 8.08
C LEU A 94 2.67 -10.93 8.13
N ILE A 95 3.58 -10.05 7.72
CA ILE A 95 5.02 -10.29 7.82
C ILE A 95 5.42 -10.48 9.30
N ALA A 96 4.97 -9.59 10.18
CA ALA A 96 5.25 -9.69 11.60
C ALA A 96 4.69 -10.98 12.22
N ALA A 97 3.49 -11.40 11.83
CA ALA A 97 2.88 -12.64 12.30
C ALA A 97 3.71 -13.87 11.91
N VAL A 98 4.28 -13.90 10.69
CA VAL A 98 5.17 -14.98 10.25
C VAL A 98 6.52 -14.92 10.99
N MET A 99 7.11 -13.73 11.13
CA MET A 99 8.40 -13.58 11.82
C MET A 99 8.36 -13.90 13.32
N LEU A 100 7.24 -13.58 13.97
CA LEU A 100 7.01 -13.90 15.39
C LEU A 100 6.52 -15.34 15.59
N GLY A 101 6.19 -16.04 14.50
CA GLY A 101 5.80 -17.44 14.51
C GLY A 101 6.99 -18.37 14.79
N PRO A 102 6.72 -19.65 15.11
CA PRO A 102 7.77 -20.63 15.34
C PRO A 102 8.56 -20.92 14.04
N GLY A 103 9.89 -21.00 14.15
CA GLY A 103 10.81 -21.34 13.05
C GLY A 103 11.88 -20.28 12.78
N GLU A 104 12.82 -20.61 11.90
CA GLU A 104 13.89 -19.70 11.47
C GLU A 104 13.42 -18.86 10.27
N HIS A 105 12.78 -17.73 10.57
CA HIS A 105 12.17 -16.84 9.57
C HIS A 105 12.88 -15.48 9.46
N ALA A 106 14.19 -15.45 9.71
CA ALA A 106 14.96 -14.21 9.86
C ALA A 106 15.00 -13.33 8.59
N THR A 107 14.84 -13.92 7.40
CA THR A 107 14.90 -13.18 6.12
C THR A 107 13.54 -12.83 5.54
N ILE A 108 12.43 -13.38 6.06
CA ILE A 108 11.11 -13.28 5.41
C ILE A 108 10.69 -11.83 5.20
N ALA A 109 10.87 -10.95 6.18
CA ALA A 109 10.54 -9.52 6.00
C ALA A 109 11.33 -8.88 4.85
N ARG A 110 12.64 -9.16 4.76
CA ARG A 110 13.50 -8.62 3.70
C ARG A 110 13.04 -9.16 2.34
N ASP A 111 12.79 -10.45 2.26
CA ASP A 111 12.43 -11.14 1.02
C ASP A 111 11.04 -10.69 0.52
N SER A 112 10.08 -10.51 1.43
CA SER A 112 8.75 -9.98 1.12
C SER A 112 8.81 -8.55 0.60
N VAL A 113 9.50 -7.63 1.30
CA VAL A 113 9.59 -6.22 0.86
C VAL A 113 10.35 -6.09 -0.46
N MET A 114 11.38 -6.92 -0.69
CA MET A 114 12.08 -6.98 -1.97
C MET A 114 11.15 -7.44 -3.09
N ALA A 115 10.41 -8.53 -2.89
CA ALA A 115 9.47 -9.05 -3.86
C ALA A 115 8.36 -8.03 -4.20
N VAL A 116 7.76 -7.40 -3.20
CA VAL A 116 6.73 -6.37 -3.39
C VAL A 116 7.29 -5.16 -4.14
N SER A 117 8.51 -4.72 -3.81
CA SER A 117 9.16 -3.63 -4.54
C SER A 117 9.41 -3.98 -6.01
N MET A 118 9.85 -5.21 -6.32
CA MET A 118 10.04 -5.66 -7.70
C MET A 118 8.71 -5.74 -8.46
N ILE A 119 7.65 -6.24 -7.83
CA ILE A 119 6.32 -6.31 -8.44
C ILE A 119 5.79 -4.90 -8.74
N ILE A 120 5.86 -3.98 -7.76
CA ILE A 120 5.34 -2.61 -7.96
C ILE A 120 6.14 -1.87 -9.03
N LEU A 121 7.46 -1.86 -8.94
CA LEU A 121 8.30 -1.06 -9.85
C LEU A 121 8.35 -1.65 -11.27
N ASN A 122 8.55 -2.96 -11.40
CA ASN A 122 8.77 -3.57 -12.71
C ASN A 122 7.45 -3.96 -13.38
N LEU A 123 6.55 -4.61 -12.64
CA LEU A 123 5.31 -5.11 -13.22
C LEU A 123 4.23 -4.02 -13.24
N VAL A 124 3.87 -3.43 -12.10
CA VAL A 124 2.72 -2.51 -12.01
C VAL A 124 3.04 -1.18 -12.69
N VAL A 125 4.11 -0.49 -12.27
CA VAL A 125 4.51 0.80 -12.85
C VAL A 125 4.96 0.62 -14.30
N GLY A 126 5.76 -0.43 -14.60
CA GLY A 126 6.18 -0.72 -15.97
C GLY A 126 5.01 -0.97 -16.92
N THR A 127 4.02 -1.78 -16.52
CA THR A 127 2.83 -2.03 -17.34
C THR A 127 1.96 -0.77 -17.47
N ALA A 128 1.81 0.01 -16.40
CA ALA A 128 1.04 1.26 -16.45
C ALA A 128 1.65 2.27 -17.43
N LEU A 129 2.98 2.40 -17.47
CA LEU A 129 3.69 3.25 -18.42
C LEU A 129 3.59 2.71 -19.86
N LEU A 130 3.76 1.40 -20.05
CA LEU A 130 3.65 0.78 -21.37
C LEU A 130 2.24 0.95 -21.95
N VAL A 131 1.21 0.56 -21.19
CA VAL A 131 -0.19 0.69 -21.62
C VAL A 131 -0.58 2.16 -21.76
N GLY A 132 -0.14 3.02 -20.84
CA GLY A 132 -0.40 4.45 -20.87
C GLY A 132 0.19 5.12 -22.10
N GLY A 133 1.45 4.83 -22.44
CA GLY A 133 2.16 5.39 -23.59
C GLY A 133 1.69 4.82 -24.93
N LEU A 134 1.21 3.57 -24.96
CA LEU A 134 0.59 3.00 -26.16
C LEU A 134 -0.80 3.58 -26.44
N ARG A 135 -1.56 3.94 -25.39
CA ARG A 135 -2.94 4.46 -25.52
C ARG A 135 -3.03 5.99 -25.63
N HIS A 136 -2.06 6.72 -25.10
CA HIS A 136 -2.09 8.18 -25.06
C HIS A 136 -0.78 8.75 -25.62
N ALA A 137 -0.90 9.65 -26.60
CA ALA A 137 0.26 10.33 -27.19
C ALA A 137 0.98 11.26 -26.19
N ASP A 138 0.24 11.84 -25.24
CA ASP A 138 0.78 12.75 -24.22
C ASP A 138 0.35 12.33 -22.81
N LEU A 139 1.22 11.60 -22.10
CA LEU A 139 1.08 11.40 -20.66
C LEU A 139 1.37 12.73 -19.94
N ARG A 140 0.41 13.25 -19.18
CA ARG A 140 0.56 14.44 -18.32
C ARG A 140 0.63 14.06 -16.83
N PRO A 141 1.66 13.33 -16.37
CA PRO A 141 1.81 13.03 -14.95
C PRO A 141 2.17 14.31 -14.18
N ASN A 142 1.83 14.33 -12.90
CA ASN A 142 2.34 15.34 -11.97
C ASN A 142 3.85 15.11 -11.76
N ARG A 143 4.68 15.77 -12.58
CA ARG A 143 6.14 15.56 -12.60
C ARG A 143 6.77 15.81 -11.23
N THR A 144 6.28 16.81 -10.50
CA THR A 144 6.76 17.15 -9.16
C THR A 144 6.44 16.03 -8.17
N GLY A 145 5.21 15.55 -8.15
CA GLY A 145 4.81 14.42 -7.29
C GLY A 145 5.57 13.14 -7.61
N VAL A 146 5.66 12.76 -8.89
CA VAL A 146 6.35 11.55 -9.33
C VAL A 146 7.82 11.58 -8.91
N SER A 147 8.53 12.68 -9.17
CA SER A 147 9.94 12.81 -8.78
C SER A 147 10.13 12.77 -7.26
N ALA A 148 9.22 13.39 -6.48
CA ALA A 148 9.26 13.33 -5.02
C ALA A 148 9.04 11.91 -4.48
N TYR A 149 8.07 11.15 -5.02
CA TYR A 149 7.84 9.75 -4.62
C TYR A 149 9.02 8.86 -4.99
N LEU A 150 9.54 8.97 -6.22
CA LEU A 150 10.68 8.16 -6.67
C LEU A 150 11.95 8.45 -5.88
N ALA A 151 12.24 9.73 -5.60
CA ALA A 151 13.40 10.11 -4.80
C ALA A 151 13.34 9.51 -3.38
N LEU A 152 12.18 9.62 -2.72
CA LEU A 152 11.99 9.01 -1.41
C LEU A 152 12.13 7.49 -1.47
N LEU A 153 11.52 6.85 -2.46
CA LEU A 153 11.56 5.41 -2.64
C LEU A 153 12.99 4.91 -2.83
N VAL A 154 13.79 5.57 -3.68
CA VAL A 154 15.21 5.24 -3.88
C VAL A 154 15.99 5.33 -2.57
N VAL A 155 15.80 6.41 -1.80
CA VAL A 155 16.48 6.58 -0.50
C VAL A 155 16.09 5.45 0.47
N LEU A 156 14.80 5.15 0.59
CA LEU A 156 14.31 4.12 1.50
C LEU A 156 14.78 2.71 1.10
N LEU A 157 14.76 2.38 -0.19
CA LEU A 157 15.28 1.10 -0.69
C LEU A 157 16.80 0.98 -0.50
N ALA A 158 17.56 2.06 -0.72
CA ALA A 158 19.00 2.05 -0.50
C ALA A 158 19.34 1.80 0.99
N VAL A 159 18.62 2.47 1.90
CA VAL A 159 18.76 2.24 3.34
C VAL A 159 18.31 0.84 3.74
N ALA A 160 17.25 0.30 3.14
CA ALA A 160 16.76 -1.04 3.49
C ALA A 160 17.68 -2.16 2.97
N PHE A 161 18.24 -2.01 1.75
CA PHE A 161 18.86 -3.13 1.03
C PHE A 161 20.33 -2.94 0.65
N ALA A 162 20.79 -1.72 0.36
CA ALA A 162 22.18 -1.48 -0.03
C ALA A 162 23.09 -1.25 1.17
N PHE A 163 22.66 -0.42 2.11
CA PHE A 163 23.44 -0.02 3.28
C PHE A 163 23.79 -1.17 4.25
N PRO A 164 22.96 -2.21 4.48
CA PRO A 164 23.35 -3.33 5.33
C PRO A 164 24.63 -4.04 4.85
N GLY A 165 24.87 -4.06 3.53
CA GLY A 165 26.08 -4.61 2.93
C GLY A 165 27.31 -3.70 3.04
N LEU A 166 27.11 -2.39 3.24
CA LEU A 166 28.19 -1.39 3.30
C LEU A 166 28.65 -1.11 4.74
N ILE A 167 27.71 -0.94 5.66
CA ILE A 167 27.99 -0.50 7.04
C ILE A 167 27.64 -1.57 8.10
N GLY A 168 26.93 -2.62 7.70
CA GLY A 168 26.57 -3.73 8.57
C GLY A 168 27.69 -4.75 8.74
N SER A 169 27.41 -5.80 9.51
CA SER A 169 28.30 -6.96 9.69
C SER A 169 27.59 -8.20 9.17
N GLY A 170 28.21 -8.92 8.23
CA GLY A 170 27.59 -10.09 7.60
C GLY A 170 26.38 -9.75 6.73
N GLY A 171 26.30 -8.52 6.21
CA GLY A 171 25.16 -8.07 5.38
C GLY A 171 23.90 -7.70 6.16
N ALA A 172 23.98 -7.58 7.49
CA ALA A 172 22.90 -7.15 8.36
C ALA A 172 23.34 -6.01 9.28
N TYR A 173 22.40 -5.15 9.67
CA TYR A 173 22.67 -4.09 10.63
C TYR A 173 22.92 -4.65 12.03
N ARG A 174 23.88 -4.05 12.74
CA ARG A 174 23.98 -4.25 14.19
C ARG A 174 22.75 -3.64 14.87
N PRO A 175 22.29 -4.16 16.02
CA PRO A 175 21.07 -3.66 16.68
C PRO A 175 21.03 -2.14 16.87
N GLY A 176 22.15 -1.52 17.28
CA GLY A 176 22.23 -0.06 17.42
C GLY A 176 22.09 0.71 16.09
N GLN A 177 22.67 0.20 15.01
CA GLN A 177 22.52 0.76 13.66
C GLN A 177 21.08 0.61 13.17
N ALA A 178 20.48 -0.57 13.42
CA ALA A 178 19.10 -0.87 13.02
C ALA A 178 18.11 0.09 13.70
N VAL A 179 18.23 0.33 15.01
CA VAL A 179 17.36 1.26 15.75
C VAL A 179 17.54 2.70 15.25
N ALA A 180 18.78 3.15 15.06
CA ALA A 180 19.05 4.51 14.59
C ALA A 180 18.49 4.74 13.17
N LEU A 181 18.69 3.78 12.26
CA LEU A 181 18.17 3.87 10.89
C LEU A 181 16.66 3.72 10.84
N ALA A 182 16.07 2.85 11.66
CA ALA A 182 14.61 2.76 11.78
C ALA A 182 14.00 4.09 12.24
N ALA A 183 14.58 4.72 13.27
CA ALA A 183 14.14 6.03 13.74
C ALA A 183 14.27 7.10 12.65
N LEU A 184 15.39 7.14 11.93
CA LEU A 184 15.61 8.06 10.82
C LEU A 184 14.58 7.85 9.70
N THR A 185 14.30 6.59 9.33
CA THR A 185 13.29 6.24 8.32
C THR A 185 11.90 6.71 8.74
N VAL A 186 11.52 6.53 10.01
CA VAL A 186 10.23 7.02 10.53
C VAL A 186 10.15 8.54 10.46
N VAL A 187 11.22 9.26 10.86
CA VAL A 187 11.27 10.73 10.79
C VAL A 187 11.18 11.22 9.35
N LEU A 188 11.95 10.62 8.44
CA LEU A 188 11.94 10.96 7.01
C LEU A 188 10.55 10.76 6.40
N TYR A 189 9.92 9.63 6.68
CA TYR A 189 8.58 9.33 6.19
C TYR A 189 7.54 10.26 6.83
N GLY A 190 7.67 10.57 8.12
CA GLY A 190 6.82 11.55 8.80
C GLY A 190 6.91 12.95 8.17
N PHE A 191 8.12 13.42 7.86
CA PHE A 191 8.32 14.67 7.12
C PHE A 191 7.66 14.61 5.74
N PHE A 192 7.80 13.49 5.03
CA PHE A 192 7.13 13.30 3.75
C PHE A 192 5.60 13.36 3.86
N LEU A 193 5.01 12.75 4.90
CA LEU A 193 3.57 12.83 5.15
C LEU A 193 3.10 14.26 5.43
N VAL A 194 3.87 15.03 6.22
CA VAL A 194 3.58 16.46 6.45
C VAL A 194 3.62 17.24 5.14
N ARG A 195 4.60 16.95 4.28
CA ARG A 195 4.72 17.57 2.96
C ARG A 195 3.49 17.25 2.07
N GLN A 196 3.09 15.98 2.06
CA GLN A 196 1.98 15.47 1.27
C GLN A 196 0.61 15.99 1.73
N THR A 197 0.43 16.20 3.02
CA THR A 197 -0.85 16.65 3.61
C THR A 197 -0.94 18.15 3.85
N GLY A 198 0.19 18.85 3.91
CA GLY A 198 0.28 20.27 4.22
C GLY A 198 0.27 21.17 2.98
N ALA A 199 1.14 22.19 3.01
CA ALA A 199 1.15 23.28 2.02
C ALA A 199 1.43 22.81 0.57
N GLN A 200 2.11 21.69 0.40
CA GLN A 200 2.52 21.16 -0.92
C GLN A 200 1.61 20.04 -1.43
N ARG A 201 0.42 19.85 -0.83
CA ARG A 201 -0.54 18.81 -1.24
C ARG A 201 -0.91 18.82 -2.73
N ALA A 202 -0.87 19.99 -3.38
CA ALA A 202 -1.15 20.12 -4.82
C ALA A 202 -0.14 19.35 -5.69
N ASP A 203 1.10 19.19 -5.22
CA ASP A 203 2.14 18.39 -5.89
C ASP A 203 1.84 16.89 -5.85
N PHE A 204 0.89 16.45 -5.02
CA PHE A 204 0.55 15.03 -4.80
C PHE A 204 -0.87 14.68 -5.24
N GLN A 205 -1.60 15.63 -5.82
CA GLN A 205 -2.94 15.42 -6.37
C GLN A 205 -2.91 15.14 -7.86
N GLU A 206 -3.94 14.45 -8.34
CA GLU A 206 -4.13 14.21 -9.78
C GLU A 206 -4.31 15.54 -10.52
N VAL A 207 -3.61 15.67 -11.65
CA VAL A 207 -3.73 16.84 -12.53
C VAL A 207 -5.08 16.75 -13.23
N ARG A 208 -6.10 17.40 -12.68
CA ARG A 208 -7.40 17.51 -13.36
C ARG A 208 -7.23 18.37 -14.61
N PRO A 209 -7.71 17.92 -15.79
CA PRO A 209 -7.80 18.77 -16.95
C PRO A 209 -8.65 20.01 -16.60
N SER A 210 -8.10 21.20 -16.77
CA SER A 210 -8.86 22.43 -16.58
C SER A 210 -10.01 22.46 -17.59
N PRO A 211 -11.27 22.72 -17.18
CA PRO A 211 -12.39 22.89 -18.11
C PRO A 211 -12.13 23.97 -19.17
N ALA A 212 -11.27 24.95 -18.88
CA ALA A 212 -10.89 26.01 -19.80
C ALA A 212 -10.03 25.54 -20.99
N ALA A 213 -9.34 24.40 -20.88
CA ALA A 213 -8.56 23.82 -21.98
C ALA A 213 -9.43 22.97 -22.93
N ALA A 214 -10.69 22.68 -22.55
CA ALA A 214 -11.66 21.97 -23.37
C ALA A 214 -12.66 22.90 -24.08
N ALA A 215 -12.64 24.20 -23.77
CA ALA A 215 -13.42 25.19 -24.50
C ALA A 215 -12.74 25.43 -25.87
N PRO A 216 -13.46 25.27 -27.00
CA PRO A 216 -12.96 25.69 -28.30
C PRO A 216 -12.59 27.17 -28.19
N GLN A 217 -11.32 27.49 -28.42
CA GLN A 217 -10.89 28.87 -28.56
C GLN A 217 -11.74 29.50 -29.68
N PRO A 218 -12.45 30.62 -29.43
CA PRO A 218 -13.23 31.25 -30.49
C PRO A 218 -12.28 31.54 -31.65
N ARG A 219 -12.55 30.96 -32.84
CA ARG A 219 -11.84 31.39 -34.05
C ARG A 219 -12.13 32.88 -34.18
N ASP A 220 -11.07 33.67 -34.17
CA ASP A 220 -11.14 35.11 -34.36
C ASP A 220 -11.79 35.37 -35.74
N PRO A 221 -13.00 35.95 -35.82
CA PRO A 221 -13.68 36.19 -37.10
C PRO A 221 -13.02 37.29 -37.94
N GLY A 222 -11.96 37.94 -37.44
CA GLY A 222 -11.36 39.14 -38.02
C GLY A 222 -10.07 38.95 -38.83
N ALA A 223 -9.62 37.72 -39.11
CA ALA A 223 -8.45 37.53 -39.96
C ALA A 223 -8.83 37.72 -41.44
N GLU A 224 -8.83 38.97 -41.91
CA GLU A 224 -8.89 39.31 -43.33
C GLU A 224 -7.76 38.59 -44.10
N PRO A 225 -8.05 37.93 -45.23
CA PRO A 225 -7.00 37.44 -46.12
C PRO A 225 -6.25 38.65 -46.69
N GLY A 226 -4.96 38.77 -46.38
CA GLY A 226 -4.11 39.82 -46.94
C GLY A 226 -4.05 39.74 -48.48
N PRO A 227 -4.02 40.89 -49.19
CA PRO A 227 -4.04 40.90 -50.65
C PRO A 227 -2.76 40.29 -51.22
N ALA A 228 -2.95 39.47 -52.27
CA ALA A 228 -1.91 38.83 -53.06
C ALA A 228 -1.14 39.81 -53.96
#